data_AF-A0A914NYD4-F1
#
_entry.id   AF-A0A914NYD4-F1
#
_cell.length_a   1.000
_cell.length_b   1.000
_cell.length_c   1.000
_cell.angle_alpha   90.00
_cell.angle_beta   90.00
_cell.angle_gamma   90.00
#
_symmetry.space_group_name_H-M   'P 1'
#
loop_
_entity.id
_entity.type
_entity.pdbx_description
1 polymer ?
#
loop_
_entity_poly.entity_id
_entity_poly.type
_entity_poly.pdbx_seq_one_letter_code
_entity_poly.pdbx_strand_id
1 'polypeptide(L)'
;MVVFVDNKSWHFVHRERSRIGWGIKTKVKRITLSQLPFFSFKSKVTKIMREELNNWENEWNPSMRSHPEASHPEYSLLVNSKTFFLVEAAAENPFGTEFFVWLDAGYGHGDRSIFPPGWKWQPKF
;
A
#
# COMPACT_ATOMS: atom_id res chain seq x y z
N MET A 1 -3.60 -10.54 -9.27
CA MET A 1 -3.12 -9.44 -8.39
C MET A 1 -4.00 -8.21 -8.58
N VAL A 2 -4.47 -7.60 -7.50
CA VAL A 2 -5.16 -6.31 -7.56
C VAL A 2 -4.19 -5.22 -7.11
N VAL A 3 -4.08 -4.13 -7.88
CA VAL A 3 -3.18 -3.00 -7.57
C VAL A 3 -4.00 -1.73 -7.52
N PHE A 4 -4.04 -1.09 -6.36
CA PHE A 4 -4.62 0.23 -6.20
C PHE A 4 -3.56 1.29 -6.49
N VAL A 5 -3.88 2.25 -7.35
CA VAL A 5 -2.93 3.28 -7.81
C VAL A 5 -3.61 4.64 -7.86
N ASP A 6 -2.82 5.70 -7.69
CA ASP A 6 -3.29 7.04 -7.99
C ASP A 6 -3.39 7.27 -9.51
N ASN A 7 -4.02 8.37 -9.91
CA ASN A 7 -4.21 8.69 -11.32
C ASN A 7 -2.88 8.86 -12.07
N LYS A 8 -1.83 9.39 -11.43
CA LYS A 8 -0.54 9.67 -12.10
C LYS A 8 0.22 8.37 -12.35
N SER A 9 0.15 7.40 -11.44
CA SER A 9 0.84 6.11 -11.58
C SER A 9 0.11 5.09 -12.45
N TRP A 10 -1.15 5.33 -12.82
CA TRP A 10 -1.96 4.35 -13.54
C TRP A 10 -1.33 3.88 -14.86
N HIS A 11 -0.87 4.80 -15.70
CA HIS A 11 -0.24 4.47 -16.98
C HIS A 11 1.06 3.69 -16.79
N PHE A 12 1.86 4.08 -15.79
CA PHE A 12 3.11 3.40 -15.45
C PHE A 12 2.83 1.94 -15.10
N VAL A 13 1.91 1.67 -14.17
CA VAL A 13 1.63 0.29 -13.73
C VAL A 13 1.07 -0.55 -14.87
N HIS A 14 0.13 -0.04 -15.65
CA HIS A 14 -0.37 -0.79 -16.81
C HIS A 14 0.72 -1.13 -17.81
N ARG A 15 1.59 -0.17 -18.15
CA ARG A 15 2.69 -0.39 -19.08
C ARG A 15 3.66 -1.46 -18.58
N GLU A 16 4.12 -1.35 -17.34
CA GLU A 16 5.09 -2.31 -16.79
C GLU A 16 4.52 -3.71 -16.66
N ARG A 17 3.25 -3.84 -16.25
CA ARG A 17 2.59 -5.15 -16.14
C ARG A 17 2.36 -5.80 -17.50
N SER A 18 2.00 -5.02 -18.52
CA SER A 18 1.87 -5.50 -19.89
C SER A 18 3.23 -5.92 -20.46
N ARG A 19 4.29 -5.12 -20.23
CA ARG A 19 5.65 -5.40 -20.71
C ARG A 19 6.18 -6.77 -20.27
N ILE A 20 5.82 -7.22 -19.08
CA ILE A 20 6.22 -8.54 -18.54
C ILE A 20 5.19 -9.65 -18.77
N GLY A 21 4.15 -9.40 -19.59
CA GLY A 21 3.11 -10.38 -19.92
C GLY A 21 2.09 -10.65 -18.81
N TRP A 22 2.01 -9.80 -17.78
CA TRP A 22 1.10 -9.99 -16.63
C TRP A 22 -0.10 -9.04 -16.64
N GLY A 23 -0.31 -8.28 -17.72
CA GLY A 23 -1.44 -7.37 -17.87
C GLY A 23 -2.78 -8.05 -17.55
N ILE A 24 -3.06 -9.21 -18.16
CA ILE A 24 -4.31 -9.97 -17.93
C ILE A 24 -4.41 -10.60 -16.52
N LYS A 25 -3.29 -10.77 -15.82
CA LYS A 25 -3.23 -11.31 -14.44
C LYS A 25 -3.29 -10.22 -13.38
N THR A 26 -3.54 -8.98 -13.80
CA THR A 26 -3.51 -7.80 -12.94
C THR A 26 -4.75 -6.95 -13.14
N LYS A 27 -5.52 -6.75 -12.07
CA LYS A 27 -6.54 -5.71 -12.03
C LYS A 27 -5.93 -4.46 -11.44
N VAL A 28 -5.90 -3.37 -12.18
CA VAL A 28 -5.43 -2.07 -11.67
C VAL A 28 -6.65 -1.19 -11.39
N LYS A 29 -6.80 -0.75 -10.15
CA LYS A 29 -7.90 0.12 -9.70
C LYS A 29 -7.33 1.51 -9.39
N ARG A 30 -7.92 2.55 -9.99
CA ARG A 30 -7.59 3.93 -9.63
C ARG A 30 -8.28 4.27 -8.31
N ILE A 31 -7.58 4.97 -7.43
CA ILE A 31 -8.13 5.49 -6.19
C ILE A 31 -7.52 6.85 -5.86
N THR A 32 -8.30 7.70 -5.18
CA THR A 32 -7.82 8.94 -4.58
C THR A 32 -7.81 8.83 -3.06
N LEU A 33 -7.00 9.66 -2.38
CA LEU A 33 -6.97 9.69 -0.92
C LEU A 33 -8.35 9.98 -0.32
N SER A 34 -9.19 10.77 -0.99
CA SER A 34 -10.55 11.10 -0.52
C SER A 34 -11.50 9.91 -0.48
N GLN A 35 -11.16 8.81 -1.14
CA GLN A 35 -11.95 7.57 -1.12
C GLN A 35 -11.54 6.64 0.02
N LEU A 36 -10.46 6.96 0.75
CA LEU A 36 -10.02 6.15 1.89
C LEU A 36 -10.93 6.38 3.11
N PRO A 37 -11.20 5.34 3.92
CA PRO A 37 -12.14 5.43 5.04
C PRO A 37 -11.74 6.49 6.08
N PHE A 38 -10.44 6.73 6.25
CA PHE A 38 -9.92 7.64 7.27
C PHE A 38 -9.60 9.05 6.75
N PHE A 39 -9.94 9.36 5.49
CA PHE A 39 -9.60 10.65 4.91
C PHE A 39 -10.20 11.85 5.66
N SER A 40 -11.39 11.69 6.24
CA SER A 40 -12.04 12.70 7.07
C SER A 40 -11.20 13.12 8.29
N PHE A 41 -10.32 12.23 8.78
CA PHE A 41 -9.42 12.50 9.90
C PHE A 41 -8.12 13.19 9.49
N LYS A 42 -7.89 13.46 8.20
CA LYS A 42 -6.62 14.02 7.69
C LYS A 42 -6.17 15.25 8.47
N SER A 43 -7.05 16.21 8.70
CA SER A 43 -6.72 17.44 9.43
C SER A 43 -6.31 17.16 10.88
N LYS A 44 -7.01 16.22 11.55
CA LYS A 44 -6.69 15.82 12.92
C LYS A 44 -5.34 15.12 12.99
N VAL A 45 -5.09 14.16 12.10
CA VAL A 45 -3.82 13.43 12.01
C VAL A 45 -2.66 14.40 11.72
N THR A 46 -2.86 15.35 10.80
CA THR A 46 -1.85 16.37 10.48
C THR A 46 -1.49 17.23 11.69
N LYS A 47 -2.49 17.62 12.48
CA LYS A 47 -2.27 18.41 13.70
C LYS A 47 -1.45 17.61 14.73
N ILE A 48 -1.86 16.37 15.02
CA ILE A 48 -1.19 15.48 15.96
C ILE A 48 0.27 15.26 15.54
N MET A 49 0.50 14.85 14.28
CA MET A 49 1.86 14.58 13.79
C MET A 49 2.76 15.81 13.86
N ARG A 50 2.24 17.01 13.59
CA ARG A 50 3.01 18.25 13.73
C ARG A 50 3.36 18.54 15.19
N GLU A 51 2.42 18.34 16.11
CA GLU A 51 2.64 18.53 17.54
C GLU A 51 3.68 17.54 18.07
N GLU A 52 3.60 16.28 17.68
CA GLU A 52 4.56 15.22 18.02
C GLU A 52 5.97 15.50 17.48
N LEU A 53 6.09 15.92 16.22
CA LEU A 53 7.40 16.23 15.63
C LEU A 53 8.10 17.44 16.27
N ASN A 54 7.31 18.41 16.75
CA ASN A 54 7.81 19.59 17.44
C ASN A 54 8.18 19.30 18.89
N ASN A 55 7.46 18.39 19.54
CA ASN A 55 7.62 18.02 20.94
C ASN A 55 8.01 16.55 21.06
N TRP A 56 9.07 16.16 20.36
CA TRP A 56 9.52 14.77 20.35
C TRP A 56 10.01 14.36 21.74
N GLU A 57 9.38 13.36 22.34
CA GLU A 57 9.75 12.85 23.66
C GLU A 57 11.01 11.98 23.59
N ASN A 58 11.82 11.96 24.65
CA ASN A 58 13.11 11.27 24.66
C ASN A 58 12.97 9.74 24.64
N GLU A 59 11.84 9.24 25.16
CA GLU A 59 11.46 7.83 25.15
C GLU A 59 11.00 7.33 23.77
N TRP A 60 10.66 8.23 22.83
CA TRP A 60 10.22 7.83 21.50
C TRP A 60 11.41 7.48 20.62
N ASN A 61 11.24 6.47 19.77
CA ASN A 61 12.31 6.00 18.89
C ASN A 61 12.80 7.13 17.94
N PRO A 62 14.04 7.63 18.11
CA PRO A 62 14.52 8.78 17.33
C PRO A 62 14.60 8.49 15.83
N SER A 63 14.73 7.22 15.42
CA SER A 63 14.75 6.86 14.00
C SER A 63 13.41 7.15 13.32
N MET A 64 12.29 7.04 14.04
CA MET A 64 10.95 7.26 13.47
C MET A 64 10.72 8.70 13.03
N ARG A 65 11.50 9.66 13.54
CA ARG A 65 11.32 11.07 13.22
C ARG A 65 11.49 11.39 11.72
N SER A 66 12.34 10.63 11.02
CA SER A 66 12.56 10.79 9.57
C SER A 66 11.64 9.90 8.71
N HIS A 67 10.87 9.04 9.33
CA HIS A 67 10.00 8.12 8.62
C HIS A 67 8.74 8.83 8.10
N PRO A 68 8.18 8.40 6.96
CA PRO A 68 6.95 8.96 6.43
C PRO A 68 5.76 8.77 7.38
N GLU A 69 5.77 7.72 8.20
CA GLU A 69 4.76 7.46 9.23
C GLU A 69 4.66 8.57 10.28
N ALA A 70 5.75 9.32 10.53
CA ALA A 70 5.79 10.42 11.50
C ALA A 70 5.60 11.80 10.84
N SER A 71 5.80 11.91 9.53
CA SER A 71 5.88 13.22 8.84
C SER A 71 4.87 13.42 7.70
N HIS A 72 4.26 12.36 7.18
CA HIS A 72 3.35 12.41 6.03
C HIS A 72 1.97 11.85 6.40
N PRO A 73 1.01 12.72 6.78
CA PRO A 73 -0.33 12.30 7.18
C PRO A 73 -1.03 11.41 6.14
N GLU A 74 -0.88 11.72 4.85
CA GLU A 74 -1.44 10.93 3.75
C GLU A 74 -0.87 9.51 3.71
N TYR A 75 0.41 9.34 4.03
CA TYR A 75 1.04 8.02 4.12
C TYR A 75 0.41 7.22 5.25
N SER A 76 0.27 7.81 6.44
CA SER A 76 -0.36 7.17 7.60
C SER A 76 -1.82 6.76 7.31
N LEU A 77 -2.58 7.61 6.63
CA LEU A 77 -3.95 7.26 6.20
C LEU A 77 -3.97 6.09 5.21
N LEU A 78 -3.04 6.07 4.26
CA LEU A 78 -2.94 5.02 3.26
C LEU A 78 -2.56 3.67 3.87
N VAL A 79 -1.51 3.61 4.69
CA VAL A 79 -1.03 2.35 5.29
C VAL A 79 -2.02 1.77 6.30
N ASN A 80 -2.82 2.62 6.97
CA ASN A 80 -3.89 2.14 7.83
C ASN A 80 -5.15 1.70 7.05
N SER A 81 -5.21 1.92 5.74
CA SER A 81 -6.33 1.50 4.88
C SER A 81 -6.13 0.11 4.24
N LYS A 82 -5.15 -0.69 4.69
CA LYS A 82 -4.87 -2.05 4.15
C LYS A 82 -6.10 -2.96 4.16
N THR A 83 -6.84 -2.99 5.27
CA THR A 83 -8.06 -3.81 5.41
C THR A 83 -9.13 -3.38 4.42
N PHE A 84 -9.30 -2.07 4.20
CA PHE A 84 -10.23 -1.55 3.20
C PHE A 84 -9.89 -2.07 1.80
N PHE A 85 -8.62 -2.04 1.40
CA PHE A 85 -8.19 -2.57 0.10
C PHE A 85 -8.43 -4.07 -0.05
N LEU A 86 -8.22 -4.85 1.02
CA LEU A 86 -8.49 -6.29 1.01
C LEU A 86 -9.99 -6.57 0.84
N VAL A 87 -10.85 -5.86 1.58
CA VAL A 87 -12.31 -6.00 1.46
C VAL A 87 -12.78 -5.62 0.05
N GLU A 88 -12.30 -4.51 -0.49
CA GLU A 88 -12.63 -4.07 -1.86
C GLU A 88 -12.19 -5.06 -2.93
N ALA A 89 -11.01 -5.68 -2.76
CA ALA A 89 -10.51 -6.70 -3.68
C ALA A 89 -11.30 -8.02 -3.56
N ALA A 90 -11.68 -8.39 -2.33
CA ALA A 90 -12.47 -9.58 -2.04
C ALA A 90 -13.90 -9.47 -2.55
N ALA A 91 -14.54 -8.31 -2.40
CA ALA A 91 -15.89 -8.07 -2.89
C ALA A 91 -15.97 -8.12 -4.43
N GLU A 92 -14.96 -7.57 -5.13
CA GLU A 92 -14.91 -7.63 -6.60
C GLU A 92 -14.51 -9.03 -7.11
N ASN A 93 -13.65 -9.73 -6.36
CA ASN A 93 -13.08 -11.04 -6.68
C ASN A 93 -12.77 -11.26 -8.18
N PRO A 94 -11.94 -10.41 -8.82
CA PRO A 94 -11.76 -10.43 -10.28
C PRO A 94 -11.09 -11.71 -10.82
N PHE A 95 -10.63 -12.60 -9.94
CA PHE A 95 -9.94 -13.84 -10.30
C PHE A 95 -10.66 -15.09 -9.76
N GLY A 96 -11.84 -14.96 -9.14
CA GLY A 96 -12.60 -16.09 -8.61
C GLY A 96 -11.84 -16.91 -7.55
N THR A 97 -11.07 -16.24 -6.68
CA THR A 97 -10.23 -16.87 -5.66
C THR A 97 -10.91 -16.91 -4.29
N GLU A 98 -10.53 -17.87 -3.46
CA GLU A 98 -10.97 -17.98 -2.06
C GLU A 98 -10.05 -17.22 -1.10
N PHE A 99 -8.74 -17.19 -1.38
CA PHE A 99 -7.72 -16.61 -0.51
C PHE A 99 -7.25 -15.25 -1.01
N PHE A 100 -7.17 -14.28 -0.10
CA PHE A 100 -6.67 -12.93 -0.34
C PHE A 100 -5.49 -12.64 0.58
N VAL A 101 -4.40 -12.14 0.02
CA VAL A 101 -3.17 -11.82 0.76
C VAL A 101 -2.74 -10.41 0.40
N TRP A 102 -2.45 -9.61 1.43
CA TRP A 102 -1.84 -8.30 1.26
C TRP A 102 -0.33 -8.44 1.07
N LEU A 103 0.22 -7.71 0.11
CA LEU A 103 1.66 -7.61 -0.12
C LEU A 103 2.06 -6.14 -0.10
N ASP A 104 2.96 -5.77 0.82
CA ASP A 104 3.53 -4.43 0.84
C ASP A 104 4.46 -4.22 -0.36
N ALA A 105 4.38 -3.04 -1.00
CA ALA A 105 5.22 -2.72 -2.16
C ALA A 105 6.72 -2.69 -1.85
N GLY A 106 7.08 -2.48 -0.58
CA GLY A 106 8.46 -2.54 -0.09
C GLY A 106 8.97 -3.96 0.21
N TYR A 107 8.16 -5.00 0.01
CA TYR A 107 8.56 -6.38 0.28
C TYR A 107 9.87 -6.72 -0.43
N GLY A 108 10.82 -7.25 0.34
CA GLY A 108 12.15 -7.61 -0.11
C GLY A 108 13.19 -6.50 -0.10
N HIS A 109 12.83 -5.23 0.14
CA HIS A 109 13.81 -4.14 0.31
C HIS A 109 14.91 -4.10 -0.78
N GLY A 110 14.57 -4.50 -2.01
CA GLY A 110 15.51 -4.58 -3.14
C GLY A 110 16.26 -5.91 -3.28
N ASP A 111 16.21 -6.79 -2.28
CA ASP A 111 16.72 -8.15 -2.35
C ASP A 111 15.81 -9.02 -3.23
N ARG A 112 16.34 -9.40 -4.39
CA ARG A 112 15.61 -10.24 -5.35
C ARG A 112 15.61 -11.71 -4.98
N SER A 113 16.50 -12.15 -4.08
CA SER A 113 16.68 -13.55 -3.72
C SER A 113 15.48 -14.11 -2.95
N ILE A 114 14.72 -13.25 -2.27
CA ILE A 114 13.56 -13.65 -1.47
C ILE A 114 12.28 -13.84 -2.29
N PHE A 115 12.28 -13.49 -3.58
CA PHE A 115 11.11 -13.68 -4.43
C PHE A 115 11.07 -15.11 -4.96
N PRO A 116 9.88 -15.72 -5.03
CA PRO A 116 9.75 -17.07 -5.54
C PRO A 116 10.19 -17.16 -7.01
N PRO A 117 10.81 -18.29 -7.44
CA PRO A 117 11.21 -18.50 -8.82
C PRO A 117 10.04 -18.28 -9.80
N GLY A 118 10.31 -17.54 -10.88
CA GLY A 118 9.30 -17.20 -11.87
C GLY A 118 8.12 -16.38 -11.31
N TRP A 119 8.28 -15.79 -10.12
CA TRP A 119 7.28 -14.98 -9.41
C TRP A 119 5.98 -15.72 -9.08
N LYS A 120 6.08 -17.04 -8.91
CA LYS A 120 4.94 -17.90 -8.56
C LYS A 120 5.08 -18.34 -7.12
N TRP A 121 4.28 -17.73 -6.24
CA TRP A 121 4.19 -18.17 -4.86
C TRP A 121 3.33 -19.44 -4.77
N GLN A 122 3.89 -20.51 -4.20
CA GLN A 122 3.21 -21.80 -3.97
C GLN A 122 3.38 -22.19 -2.49
N PRO A 123 2.58 -21.59 -1.59
CA PRO A 123 2.63 -21.97 -0.19
C PRO A 123 2.18 -23.43 -0.02
N LYS A 124 2.88 -24.17 0.84
CA LYS A 124 2.42 -25.48 1.33
C LYS A 124 1.70 -25.21 2.65
N PHE A 125 0.39 -25.44 2.67
CA PHE A 125 -0.42 -25.39 3.87
C PHE A 125 -0.58 -26.81 4.43
#